data_AF-A0A7D6E148-F1
#
_entry.id   AF-A0A7D6E148-F1
#
_cell.length_a   1.000
_cell.length_b   1.000
_cell.length_c   1.000
_cell.angle_alpha   90.00
_cell.angle_beta   90.00
_cell.angle_gamma   90.00
#
_symmetry.space_group_name_H-M   'P 1'
#
loop_
_entity.id
_entity.type
_entity.pdbx_description
1 polymer ?
#
loop_
_entity_poly.entity_id
_entity_poly.type
_entity_poly.pdbx_seq_one_letter_code
_entity_poly.pdbx_strand_id
1 'polypeptide(L)'
;MTFHMQSPANAARASIEAVVSDLPAGTYLAPRFSQWGKPKATNLRQKARNPVVARQLWELSAELTGCDWPTPRPRAERLAVP
;
A
#
# COMPACT_ATOMS: atom_id res chain seq x y z
N MET A 1 13.56 23.95 -18.13
CA MET A 1 12.96 22.84 -18.90
C MET A 1 13.29 21.55 -18.15
N THR A 2 12.35 21.01 -17.37
CA THR A 2 12.63 19.96 -16.37
C THR A 2 12.14 18.60 -16.87
N PHE A 3 12.90 18.00 -17.79
CA PHE A 3 12.55 16.75 -18.47
C PHE A 3 12.55 15.49 -17.55
N HIS A 4 12.96 15.62 -16.29
CA HIS A 4 13.07 14.52 -15.33
C HIS A 4 11.95 14.48 -14.28
N MET A 5 11.02 15.44 -14.30
CA MET A 5 9.99 15.56 -13.27
C MET A 5 8.68 14.94 -13.75
N GLN A 6 8.16 13.98 -12.99
CA GLN A 6 6.80 13.47 -13.20
C GLN A 6 5.79 14.59 -12.98
N SER A 7 4.78 14.70 -13.84
CA SER A 7 3.64 15.56 -13.56
C SER A 7 2.77 14.92 -12.46
N PRO A 8 2.10 15.71 -11.61
CA PRO A 8 1.19 15.17 -10.60
C PRO A 8 0.12 14.24 -11.20
N ALA A 9 -0.42 14.60 -12.38
CA ALA A 9 -1.39 13.79 -13.10
C ALA A 9 -0.84 12.41 -13.53
N ASN A 10 0.43 12.32 -13.93
CA ASN A 10 1.04 11.03 -14.27
C ASN A 10 1.36 10.21 -13.02
N ALA A 11 1.88 10.85 -11.97
CA ALA A 11 2.21 10.20 -10.72
C ALA A 11 0.99 9.59 -10.01
N ALA A 12 -0.17 10.26 -10.08
CA ALA A 12 -1.40 9.83 -9.43
C ALA A 12 -2.04 8.55 -10.04
N ARG A 13 -1.68 8.19 -11.28
CA ARG A 13 -2.36 7.09 -12.02
C ARG A 13 -2.31 5.76 -11.29
N ALA A 14 -1.18 5.41 -10.68
CA ALA A 14 -1.03 4.14 -9.96
C ALA A 14 -1.91 4.10 -8.70
N SER A 15 -2.02 5.22 -7.98
CA SER A 15 -2.89 5.34 -6.81
C SER A 15 -4.36 5.25 -7.19
N ILE A 16 -4.77 5.95 -8.25
CA ILE A 16 -6.15 5.91 -8.75
C ILE A 16 -6.52 4.47 -9.15
N GLU A 17 -5.67 3.81 -9.95
CA GLU A 17 -5.88 2.43 -10.38
C GLU A 17 -5.96 1.46 -9.19
N ALA A 18 -5.12 1.62 -8.16
CA ALA A 18 -5.14 0.77 -6.97
C ALA A 18 -6.43 0.89 -6.16
N VAL A 19 -7.12 2.03 -6.23
CA VAL A 19 -8.37 2.29 -5.49
C VAL A 19 -9.58 1.78 -6.26
N VAL A 20 -9.60 1.91 -7.58
CA VAL A 20 -10.80 1.66 -8.40
C VAL A 20 -10.87 0.24 -8.97
N SER A 21 -9.73 -0.45 -9.07
CA SER A 21 -9.65 -1.77 -9.70
C SER A 21 -9.80 -2.89 -8.68
N ASP A 22 -10.56 -3.93 -9.05
CA ASP A 22 -10.66 -5.16 -8.28
C ASP A 22 -9.36 -5.97 -8.43
N LEU A 23 -8.56 -6.01 -7.37
CA LEU A 23 -7.21 -6.59 -7.36
C LEU A 23 -7.02 -7.45 -6.11
N PRO A 24 -6.22 -8.54 -6.21
CA PRO A 24 -5.85 -9.31 -5.04
C PRO A 24 -5.20 -8.43 -3.96
N ALA A 25 -5.51 -8.72 -2.70
CA ALA A 25 -4.91 -8.02 -1.57
C ALA A 25 -3.38 -8.09 -1.60
N GLY A 26 -2.71 -6.96 -1.33
CA GLY A 26 -1.25 -6.86 -1.39
C GLY A 26 -0.67 -6.64 -2.79
N THR A 27 -1.51 -6.42 -3.81
CA THR A 27 -1.04 -6.03 -5.15
C THR A 27 -0.33 -4.68 -5.11
N TYR A 28 0.88 -4.61 -5.66
CA TYR A 28 1.64 -3.38 -5.82
C TYR A 28 1.61 -2.92 -7.28
N LEU A 29 1.03 -1.73 -7.54
CA LEU A 29 1.00 -1.12 -8.86
C LEU A 29 2.09 -0.06 -9.00
N ALA A 30 2.91 -0.16 -10.04
CA ALA A 30 3.90 0.85 -10.39
C ALA A 30 3.99 1.03 -11.92
N PRO A 31 4.48 2.17 -12.41
CA PRO A 31 4.79 2.32 -13.82
C PRO A 31 5.89 1.33 -14.25
N ARG A 32 5.79 0.82 -15.49
CA ARG A 32 6.65 -0.25 -16.01
C ARG A 32 8.15 0.09 -15.97
N PHE A 33 8.53 1.34 -16.19
CA PHE A 33 9.91 1.79 -16.28
C PHE A 33 10.22 2.85 -15.22
N SER A 34 10.14 2.44 -13.95
CA SER A 34 10.29 3.32 -12.79
C SER A 34 9.20 4.39 -12.77
N GLN A 35 9.50 5.59 -13.27
CA GLN A 35 8.54 6.70 -13.30
C GLN A 35 7.69 6.71 -14.57
N TRP A 36 7.98 5.88 -15.57
CA TRP A 36 7.37 5.98 -16.90
C TRP A 36 6.50 4.77 -17.28
N GLY A 37 5.48 5.04 -18.08
CA GLY A 37 4.57 4.02 -18.63
C GLY A 37 3.26 3.89 -17.87
N LYS A 38 2.40 2.98 -18.33
CA LYS A 38 1.12 2.66 -17.67
C LYS A 38 1.38 1.88 -16.36
N PRO A 39 0.61 2.11 -15.29
CA PRO A 39 0.66 1.29 -14.09
C PRO A 39 0.41 -0.19 -14.40
N LYS A 40 1.17 -1.07 -13.76
CA LYS A 40 0.99 -2.52 -13.80
C LYS A 40 1.36 -3.15 -12.47
N ALA A 41 0.78 -4.32 -12.19
CA ALA A 41 1.22 -5.18 -11.12
C ALA A 41 2.73 -5.44 -11.25
N THR A 42 3.46 -5.08 -10.20
CA THR A 42 4.92 -5.05 -10.21
C THR A 42 5.45 -5.89 -9.06
N ASN A 43 6.47 -6.70 -9.36
CA ASN A 43 7.10 -7.54 -8.36
C ASN A 43 7.84 -6.70 -7.31
N LEU A 44 7.56 -6.99 -6.05
CA LEU A 44 8.26 -6.39 -4.92
C LEU A 44 9.69 -6.95 -4.80
N ARG A 45 10.59 -6.13 -4.29
CA ARG A 45 11.94 -6.57 -3.90
C ARG A 45 11.84 -7.60 -2.77
N GLN A 46 12.80 -8.51 -2.67
CA GLN A 46 12.80 -9.57 -1.66
C GLN A 46 12.64 -9.04 -0.22
N LYS A 47 13.32 -7.93 0.11
CA LYS A 47 13.22 -7.30 1.42
C LYS A 47 11.81 -6.78 1.74
N ALA A 48 11.07 -6.30 0.72
CA ALA A 48 9.72 -5.77 0.88
C ALA A 48 8.65 -6.87 1.05
N ARG A 49 9.00 -8.14 0.87
CA ARG A 49 8.09 -9.29 1.03
C ARG A 49 8.51 -10.24 2.15
N ASN A 50 9.41 -9.83 3.04
CA ASN A 50 9.83 -10.66 4.18
C ASN A 50 8.79 -10.55 5.32
N PRO A 51 8.04 -11.62 5.63
CA PRO A 51 6.96 -11.55 6.62
C PRO A 51 7.47 -11.40 8.06
N VAL A 52 8.65 -11.96 8.36
CA VAL A 52 9.26 -11.86 9.71
C VAL A 52 9.64 -10.43 10.00
N VAL A 53 10.33 -9.79 9.04
CA VAL A 53 10.73 -8.38 9.17
C VAL A 53 9.52 -7.45 9.17
N ALA A 54 8.49 -7.75 8.37
CA ALA A 54 7.25 -6.96 8.39
C ALA A 54 6.57 -7.00 9.77
N ARG A 55 6.56 -8.16 10.43
CA ARG A 55 6.00 -8.28 11.78
C ARG A 55 6.81 -7.50 12.82
N GLN A 56 8.13 -7.65 12.81
CA GLN A 56 9.02 -6.90 13.71
C GLN A 56 8.89 -5.39 13.51
N LEU A 57 8.78 -4.94 12.26
CA LEU A 57 8.59 -3.52 11.94
C LEU A 57 7.25 -2.99 12.46
N TRP A 58 6.19 -3.80 12.38
CA TRP A 58 4.89 -3.44 12.94
C TRP A 58 4.97 -3.25 14.46
N GLU A 59 5.54 -4.23 15.18
CA GLU A 59 5.68 -4.19 16.64
C GLU A 59 6.45 -2.96 17.10
N LEU A 60 7.59 -2.68 16.44
CA LEU A 60 8.38 -1.49 16.72
C LEU A 60 7.61 -0.19 16.40
N SER A 61 6.86 -0.15 15.30
CA SER A 61 6.07 1.04 14.93
C SER A 61 4.96 1.30 15.95
N ALA A 62 4.30 0.24 16.45
CA ALA A 62 3.29 0.36 17.48
C ALA A 62 3.88 0.87 18.80
N GLU A 63 5.05 0.36 19.21
CA GLU A 63 5.77 0.85 20.39
C GLU A 63 6.13 2.34 20.26
N LEU A 64 6.70 2.74 19.12
CA LEU A 64 7.18 4.10 18.90
C LEU A 64 6.05 5.13 18.76
N THR A 65 4.89 4.72 18.27
CA THR A 65 3.76 5.63 18.01
C THR A 65 2.65 5.55 19.04
N GLY A 66 2.66 4.51 19.89
CA GLY A 66 1.53 4.17 20.77
C GLY A 66 0.27 3.71 20.03
N CYS A 67 0.35 3.50 18.71
CA CYS A 67 -0.78 3.12 17.86
C CYS A 67 -0.58 1.70 17.32
N ASP A 68 -1.41 0.76 17.79
CA ASP A 68 -1.41 -0.61 17.27
C ASP A 68 -2.67 -0.89 16.43
N TRP A 69 -2.66 -2.00 15.69
CA TRP A 69 -3.84 -2.47 14.97
C TRP A 69 -4.94 -2.81 15.99
N PRO A 70 -6.15 -2.25 15.85
CA PRO A 70 -7.24 -2.62 16.74
C PRO A 70 -7.51 -4.11 16.60
N THR A 71 -7.54 -4.81 17.74
CA THR A 71 -7.96 -6.21 17.77
C THR A 71 -9.33 -6.32 17.09
N PRO A 72 -9.57 -7.31 16.20
CA PRO A 72 -10.83 -7.40 15.50
C PRO A 72 -12.00 -7.42 16.49
N ARG A 73 -12.79 -6.35 16.53
CA ARG A 73 -14.05 -6.36 17.27
C ARG A 73 -14.92 -7.53 16.77
N PRO A 74 -15.56 -8.31 17.64
CA PRO A 74 -16.50 -9.34 17.21
C PRO A 74 -17.51 -8.76 16.22
N ARG A 75 -17.78 -9.47 15.12
CA ARG A 75 -18.67 -8.99 14.03
C ARG A 75 -20.02 -8.51 14.55
N ALA A 76 -20.53 -9.10 15.62
CA ALA A 76 -21.78 -8.71 16.29
C ALA A 76 -21.79 -7.25 16.77
N GLU A 77 -20.66 -6.74 17.27
CA GLU A 77 -20.55 -5.38 17.80
C GLU A 77 -20.41 -4.32 16.69
N ARG A 78 -19.93 -4.73 15.51
CA ARG A 78 -19.80 -3.87 14.32
C ARG A 78 -21.15 -3.56 13.65
N LEU A 79 -22.14 -4.44 13.80
CA LEU A 79 -23.50 -4.29 13.26
C LEU A 79 -24.46 -3.60 14.24
N ALA A 80 -24.02 -3.37 15.49
CA ALA A 80 -24.85 -2.83 16.56
C ALA A 80 -24.75 -1.30 16.73
N VAL A 81 -24.04 -0.60 15.83
CA VAL A 81 -23.99 0.87 15.81
C VAL A 81 -25.16 1.35 14.93
N PRO A 82 -26.14 2.11 15.48
CA PRO A 82 -27.27 2.64 14.71
C PRO A 82 -26.85 3.72 13.70
#